data_AF-A0A9D1Q5C4-F1
#
_entry.id   AF-A0A9D1Q5C4-F1
#
_cell.length_a   1.000
_cell.length_b   1.000
_cell.length_c   1.000
_cell.angle_alpha   90.00
_cell.angle_beta   90.00
_cell.angle_gamma   90.00
#
_symmetry.space_group_name_H-M   'P 1'
#
loop_
_entity.id
_entity.type
_entity.pdbx_description
1 polymer ?
#
loop_
_entity_poly.entity_id
_entity_poly.type
_entity_poly.pdbx_seq_one_letter_code
_entity_poly.pdbx_strand_id
1 'polypeptide(L)'
;MMILNNEEDSMERYLPLISRASLEEYEPELLTYRRYLHAHPELSFQEFKTAQYIVDKMGQLEHAEIIRPVGTSVLVKFATGKPGPKIGLRADMDALAITEKHDDISFKSKNDGVMHACGHDGHTAILMAACCYFDERF
;
A
#
# COMPACT_ATOMS: atom_id res chain seq x y z
N MET A 1 -1.63 -39.99 -22.27
CA MET A 1 -2.15 -39.43 -23.53
C MET A 1 -3.64 -39.16 -23.33
N MET A 2 -3.97 -37.95 -22.86
CA MET A 2 -5.31 -37.38 -22.95
C MET A 2 -5.11 -36.00 -23.56
N ILE A 3 -5.82 -35.79 -24.65
CA ILE A 3 -5.65 -34.72 -25.64
C ILE A 3 -6.23 -33.42 -25.08
N LEU A 4 -5.48 -32.33 -25.26
CA LEU A 4 -5.90 -30.95 -25.02
C LEU A 4 -7.13 -30.65 -25.90
N ASN A 5 -8.23 -30.20 -25.29
CA ASN A 5 -9.32 -29.54 -25.99
C ASN A 5 -9.80 -28.36 -25.14
N ASN A 6 -9.28 -27.17 -25.47
CA ASN A 6 -10.01 -25.89 -25.58
C ASN A 6 -9.02 -24.73 -25.47
N GLU A 7 -8.38 -24.38 -26.59
CA GLU A 7 -7.56 -23.17 -26.71
C GLU A 7 -8.40 -21.88 -26.65
N GLU A 8 -9.72 -21.96 -26.81
CA GLU A 8 -10.65 -20.82 -26.70
C GLU A 8 -10.98 -20.39 -25.26
N ASP A 9 -10.61 -21.16 -24.23
CA ASP A 9 -10.92 -20.86 -22.82
C ASP A 9 -9.79 -20.08 -22.10
N SER A 10 -8.78 -19.61 -22.85
CA SER A 10 -7.47 -19.25 -22.28
C SER A 10 -7.15 -17.76 -22.19
N MET A 11 -7.94 -16.86 -22.80
CA MET A 11 -7.64 -15.41 -22.83
C MET A 11 -8.76 -14.51 -22.31
N GLU A 12 -10.04 -14.85 -22.53
CA GLU A 12 -11.17 -14.04 -22.04
C GLU A 12 -11.36 -14.15 -20.52
N ARG A 13 -10.97 -15.28 -19.91
CA ARG A 13 -11.03 -15.48 -18.45
C ARG A 13 -10.04 -14.59 -17.67
N TYR A 14 -9.10 -13.97 -18.39
CA TYR A 14 -8.09 -13.05 -17.85
C TYR A 14 -8.23 -11.64 -18.44
N LEU A 15 -9.41 -11.27 -18.99
CA LEU A 15 -9.82 -9.86 -19.13
C LEU A 15 -9.39 -9.12 -17.86
N PRO A 16 -8.74 -7.95 -17.98
CA PRO A 16 -7.74 -7.52 -17.02
C PRO A 16 -8.34 -7.53 -15.62
N LEU A 17 -7.96 -8.55 -14.84
CA LEU A 17 -8.38 -8.74 -13.45
C LEU A 17 -8.16 -7.44 -12.66
N ILE A 18 -7.19 -6.64 -13.11
CA ILE A 18 -6.94 -5.26 -12.72
C ILE A 18 -6.82 -4.43 -14.00
N SER A 19 -7.72 -3.48 -14.21
CA SER A 19 -7.64 -2.49 -15.30
C SER A 19 -7.33 -1.10 -14.74
N ARG A 20 -6.80 -0.20 -15.57
CA ARG A 20 -6.59 1.20 -15.15
C ARG A 20 -7.90 1.83 -14.66
N ALA A 21 -9.00 1.63 -15.40
CA ALA A 21 -10.31 2.14 -15.03
C ALA A 21 -10.77 1.64 -13.66
N SER A 22 -10.51 0.37 -13.31
CA SER A 22 -10.85 -0.18 -11.98
C SER A 22 -9.98 0.34 -10.83
N LEU A 23 -8.97 1.18 -11.11
CA LEU A 23 -8.10 1.76 -10.09
C LEU A 23 -8.34 3.28 -9.91
N GLU A 24 -9.06 3.92 -10.83
CA GLU A 24 -9.27 5.38 -10.82
C GLU A 24 -10.01 5.87 -9.57
N GLU A 25 -10.91 5.05 -9.02
CA GLU A 25 -11.65 5.41 -7.80
C GLU A 25 -10.78 5.46 -6.53
N TYR A 26 -9.63 4.78 -6.52
CA TYR A 26 -8.70 4.76 -5.36
C TYR A 26 -7.62 5.84 -5.47
N GLU A 27 -7.49 6.52 -6.61
CA GLU A 27 -6.49 7.58 -6.81
C GLU A 27 -6.62 8.74 -5.79
N PRO A 28 -7.82 9.26 -5.48
CA PRO A 28 -7.97 10.34 -4.50
C PRO A 28 -7.46 9.95 -3.11
N GLU A 29 -7.72 8.72 -2.68
CA GLU A 29 -7.29 8.21 -1.39
C GLU A 29 -5.79 7.92 -1.36
N LEU A 30 -5.24 7.33 -2.43
CA LEU A 30 -3.80 7.16 -2.63
C LEU A 30 -3.05 8.49 -2.51
N LEU A 31 -3.55 9.54 -3.18
CA LEU A 31 -2.95 10.88 -3.09
C LEU A 31 -3.02 11.45 -1.67
N THR A 32 -4.12 11.19 -0.95
CA THR A 32 -4.28 11.58 0.45
C THR A 32 -3.26 10.89 1.34
N TYR A 33 -3.09 9.57 1.19
CA TYR A 33 -2.10 8.79 1.92
C TYR A 33 -0.69 9.28 1.64
N ARG A 34 -0.31 9.40 0.36
CA ARG A 34 1.03 9.83 -0.05
C ARG A 34 1.36 11.20 0.52
N ARG A 35 0.45 12.18 0.41
CA ARG A 35 0.67 13.54 0.91
C ARG A 35 0.74 13.59 2.43
N TYR A 36 -0.09 12.81 3.12
CA TYR A 36 0.00 12.71 4.58
C TYR A 36 1.35 12.14 5.01
N LEU A 37 1.78 11.02 4.44
CA LEU A 37 3.05 10.37 4.77
C LEU A 37 4.24 11.28 4.44
N HIS A 38 4.24 11.95 3.28
CA HIS A 38 5.27 12.89 2.89
C HIS A 38 5.43 14.05 3.90
N ALA A 39 4.32 14.57 4.41
CA ALA A 39 4.32 15.67 5.35
C ALA A 39 4.74 15.27 6.78
N HIS A 40 4.74 13.98 7.11
CA HIS A 40 5.08 13.47 8.44
C HIS A 40 6.13 12.34 8.37
N PRO A 41 7.31 12.60 7.77
CA PRO A 41 8.31 11.55 7.55
C PRO A 41 9.01 11.19 8.86
N GLU A 42 9.34 9.91 9.03
CA GLU A 42 10.06 9.39 10.22
C GLU A 42 11.27 8.57 9.80
N LEU A 43 12.36 8.67 10.57
CA LEU A 43 13.61 7.95 10.27
C LEU A 43 13.47 6.45 10.48
N SER A 44 14.39 5.69 9.87
CA SER A 44 14.47 4.24 10.04
C SER A 44 14.46 3.83 11.53
N PHE A 45 13.65 2.83 11.86
CA PHE A 45 13.38 2.32 13.21
C PHE A 45 12.64 3.28 14.16
N GLN A 46 12.19 4.44 13.67
CA GLN A 46 11.47 5.46 14.45
C GLN A 46 10.11 5.80 13.84
N GLU A 47 9.60 4.97 12.92
CA GLU A 47 8.38 5.15 12.14
C GLU A 47 7.10 4.88 12.95
N PHE A 48 7.05 5.32 14.21
CA PHE A 48 5.96 5.01 15.13
C PHE A 48 4.63 5.64 14.70
N LYS A 49 4.64 6.89 14.24
CA LYS A 49 3.42 7.58 13.78
C LYS A 49 3.02 7.10 12.40
N THR A 50 3.98 6.82 11.52
CA THR A 50 3.73 6.22 10.20
C THR A 50 3.09 4.84 10.35
N ALA A 51 3.64 3.98 11.21
CA ALA A 51 3.07 2.67 11.50
C ALA A 51 1.65 2.79 12.08
N GLN A 52 1.45 3.69 13.04
CA GLN A 52 0.12 3.92 13.63
C GLN A 52 -0.88 4.42 12.58
N TYR A 53 -0.47 5.33 11.71
CA TYR A 53 -1.31 5.82 10.62
C TYR A 53 -1.74 4.70 9.67
N ILE A 54 -0.84 3.80 9.30
CA ILE A 54 -1.16 2.62 8.47
C ILE A 54 -2.15 1.71 9.21
N VAL A 55 -1.93 1.43 10.50
CA VAL A 55 -2.85 0.63 11.32
C VAL A 55 -4.24 1.27 11.40
N ASP A 56 -4.31 2.58 11.63
CA ASP A 56 -5.58 3.30 11.77
C ASP A 56 -6.38 3.31 10.46
N LYS A 57 -5.70 3.39 9.31
CA LYS A 57 -6.34 3.35 7.99
C LYS A 57 -6.73 1.94 7.58
N MET A 58 -5.81 0.99 7.67
CA MET A 58 -6.06 -0.38 7.24
C MET A 58 -6.98 -1.14 8.20
N GLY A 59 -7.06 -0.72 9.47
CA GLY A 59 -8.01 -1.26 10.44
C GLY A 59 -9.47 -0.87 10.20
N GLN A 60 -9.73 0.00 9.21
CA GLN A 60 -11.10 0.34 8.77
C GLN A 60 -11.62 -0.63 7.71
N LEU A 61 -10.75 -1.47 7.14
CA LEU A 61 -11.10 -2.47 6.13
C LEU A 61 -11.87 -3.64 6.77
N GLU A 62 -12.88 -4.15 6.09
CA GLU A 62 -13.81 -5.14 6.65
C GLU A 62 -13.20 -6.55 6.73
N HIS A 63 -12.37 -6.90 5.75
CA HIS A 63 -11.83 -8.25 5.56
C HIS A 63 -10.34 -8.37 5.93
N ALA A 64 -9.73 -7.28 6.42
CA ALA A 64 -8.32 -7.23 6.77
C ALA A 64 -8.06 -7.55 8.26
N GLU A 65 -7.10 -8.44 8.51
CA GLU A 65 -6.50 -8.65 9.83
C GLU A 65 -5.21 -7.82 9.93
N ILE A 66 -5.12 -6.92 10.91
CA ILE A 66 -3.93 -6.09 11.15
C ILE A 66 -3.04 -6.72 12.21
N ILE A 67 -1.78 -6.95 11.86
CA ILE A 67 -0.79 -7.61 12.72
C ILE A 67 0.46 -6.72 12.82
N ARG A 68 1.05 -6.64 14.01
CA ARG A 68 2.32 -5.92 14.26
C ARG A 68 3.41 -6.89 14.75
N PRO A 69 4.18 -7.50 13.84
CA PRO A 69 5.07 -8.58 14.22
C PRO A 69 6.31 -8.10 15.00
N VAL A 70 6.94 -7.00 14.59
CA VAL A 70 8.16 -6.47 15.24
C VAL A 70 8.26 -4.95 15.11
N GLY A 71 8.56 -4.23 16.20
CA GLY A 71 8.84 -2.80 16.16
C GLY A 71 7.71 -1.98 15.50
N THR A 72 8.07 -1.21 14.47
CA THR A 72 7.16 -0.40 13.66
C THR A 72 6.50 -1.16 12.50
N SER A 73 6.89 -2.40 12.22
CA SER A 73 6.31 -3.17 11.10
C SER A 73 4.80 -3.36 11.21
N VAL A 74 4.12 -3.32 10.07
CA VAL A 74 2.69 -3.56 9.91
C VAL A 74 2.48 -4.63 8.84
N LEU A 75 1.64 -5.62 9.14
CA LEU A 75 1.17 -6.62 8.21
C LEU A 75 -0.35 -6.53 8.10
N VAL A 76 -0.83 -6.30 6.88
CA VAL A 76 -2.25 -6.39 6.52
C VAL A 76 -2.47 -7.75 5.88
N LYS A 77 -3.26 -8.60 6.53
CA LYS A 77 -3.49 -9.98 6.09
C LYS A 77 -4.94 -10.14 5.68
N PHE A 78 -5.15 -10.60 4.46
CA PHE A 78 -6.45 -11.05 3.99
C PHE A 78 -6.45 -12.58 3.85
N ALA A 79 -7.53 -13.23 4.29
CA ALA A 79 -7.63 -14.68 4.29
C ALA A 79 -8.94 -15.15 3.64
N THR A 80 -8.84 -15.83 2.49
CA THR A 80 -10.01 -16.32 1.74
C THR A 80 -10.69 -17.54 2.39
N GLY A 81 -10.06 -18.16 3.40
CA GLY A 81 -10.50 -19.42 3.99
C GLY A 81 -10.37 -20.65 3.07
N LYS A 82 -9.82 -20.50 1.86
CA LYS A 82 -9.70 -21.57 0.86
C LYS A 82 -8.24 -22.05 0.75
N PRO A 83 -7.99 -23.34 0.49
CA PRO A 83 -6.64 -23.82 0.20
C PRO A 83 -6.12 -23.17 -1.09
N GLY A 84 -4.85 -22.79 -1.10
CA GLY A 84 -4.25 -22.12 -2.25
C GLY A 84 -2.88 -21.50 -1.96
N PRO A 85 -2.27 -20.88 -2.98
CA PRO A 85 -1.03 -20.13 -2.82
C PRO A 85 -1.21 -18.91 -1.92
N LYS A 86 -0.10 -18.44 -1.33
CA LYS A 86 -0.04 -17.20 -0.55
C LYS A 86 0.90 -16.23 -1.26
N ILE A 87 0.48 -14.98 -1.41
CA ILE A 87 1.26 -13.93 -2.07
C ILE A 87 1.51 -12.82 -1.04
N GLY A 88 2.74 -12.28 -1.03
CA GLY A 88 3.11 -11.12 -0.21
C GLY A 88 3.45 -9.94 -1.10
N LEU A 89 2.88 -8.78 -0.79
CA LEU A 89 3.27 -7.49 -1.35
C LEU A 89 3.97 -6.68 -0.26
N ARG A 90 4.97 -5.88 -0.62
CA ARG A 90 5.84 -5.21 0.34
C ARG A 90 6.15 -3.78 -0.10
N ALA A 91 6.07 -2.85 0.85
CA ALA A 91 6.52 -1.47 0.73
C ALA A 91 7.37 -1.09 1.94
N ASP A 92 8.34 -0.20 1.72
CA ASP A 92 9.11 0.46 2.77
C ASP A 92 8.43 1.78 3.15
N MET A 93 8.60 2.19 4.40
CA MET A 93 7.91 3.34 4.98
C MET A 93 8.82 4.33 5.72
N ASP A 94 10.13 4.11 5.76
CA ASP A 94 11.08 5.00 6.42
C ASP A 94 11.52 6.17 5.53
N ALA A 95 11.95 7.25 6.17
CA ALA A 95 12.45 8.45 5.55
C ALA A 95 13.95 8.64 5.79
N LEU A 96 14.52 9.68 5.18
CA LEU A 96 15.95 10.01 5.29
C LEU A 96 16.18 11.30 6.09
N ALA A 97 17.35 11.38 6.73
CA ALA A 97 17.84 12.58 7.40
C ALA A 97 18.32 13.63 6.39
N ILE A 98 17.38 14.20 5.64
CA ILE A 98 17.59 15.20 4.59
C ILE A 98 16.59 16.34 4.82
N THR A 99 17.08 17.59 4.81
CA THR A 99 16.20 18.75 4.81
C THR A 99 15.54 18.92 3.45
N GLU A 100 14.21 18.89 3.43
CA GLU A 100 13.44 19.14 2.22
C GLU A 100 13.57 20.61 1.77
N LYS A 101 13.93 20.80 0.50
CA LYS A 101 14.14 22.13 -0.11
C LYS A 101 12.96 22.64 -0.94
N HIS A 102 11.89 21.86 -1.05
CA HIS A 102 10.71 22.26 -1.83
C HIS A 102 9.83 23.14 -0.95
N ASP A 103 9.69 24.41 -1.30
CA ASP A 103 8.92 25.39 -0.52
C ASP A 103 7.53 25.66 -1.13
N ASP A 104 7.27 25.17 -2.34
CA ASP A 104 6.10 25.47 -3.16
C ASP A 104 5.03 24.36 -3.12
N ILE A 105 5.22 23.32 -2.31
CA ILE A 105 4.27 22.22 -2.16
C ILE A 105 3.54 22.28 -0.81
N SER A 106 2.23 22.02 -0.83
CA SER A 106 1.36 22.09 0.36
C SER A 106 1.54 20.92 1.34
N PHE A 107 2.29 19.89 0.94
CA PHE A 107 2.52 18.66 1.69
C PHE A 107 4.00 18.44 2.02
N LYS A 108 4.80 19.53 2.03
CA LYS A 108 6.18 19.53 2.52
C LYS A 108 6.26 18.86 3.89
N SER A 109 7.37 18.17 4.16
CA SER A 109 7.74 17.68 5.48
C SER A 109 7.58 18.76 6.54
N LYS A 110 6.91 18.38 7.63
CA LYS A 110 6.77 19.17 8.85
C LYS A 110 7.82 18.78 9.91
N ASN A 111 8.65 17.79 9.62
CA ASN A 111 9.72 17.34 10.50
C ASN A 111 11.05 17.85 9.93
N ASP A 112 11.56 18.94 10.50
CA ASP A 112 12.80 19.58 10.04
C ASP A 112 13.96 18.59 9.98
N GLY A 113 14.67 18.58 8.85
CA GLY A 113 15.80 17.68 8.63
C GLY A 113 15.42 16.24 8.27
N VAL A 114 14.13 15.93 8.09
CA VAL A 114 13.65 14.61 7.68
C VAL A 114 12.77 14.72 6.43
N MET A 115 13.00 13.85 5.44
CA MET A 115 12.27 13.87 4.16
C MET A 115 12.13 12.46 3.57
N HIS A 116 10.97 12.14 3.01
CA HIS A 116 10.81 10.99 2.11
C HIS A 116 11.44 11.28 0.74
N ALA A 117 12.76 11.20 0.65
CA ALA A 117 13.52 11.48 -0.57
C ALA A 117 13.71 10.26 -1.50
N CYS A 118 13.28 9.06 -1.08
CA CYS A 118 13.34 7.81 -1.86
C CYS A 118 11.96 7.29 -2.30
N GLY A 119 10.89 8.06 -2.07
CA GLY A 119 9.53 7.69 -2.49
C GLY A 119 8.85 6.62 -1.64
N HIS A 120 9.35 6.33 -0.42
CA HIS A 120 8.75 5.35 0.49
C HIS A 120 7.32 5.73 0.93
N ASP A 121 7.03 7.03 1.01
CA ASP A 121 5.67 7.57 1.12
C ASP A 121 4.77 7.12 -0.03
N GLY A 122 5.28 7.16 -1.26
CA GLY A 122 4.60 6.72 -2.47
C GLY A 122 4.41 5.19 -2.50
N HIS A 123 5.46 4.42 -2.22
CA HIS A 123 5.37 2.95 -2.17
C HIS A 123 4.33 2.50 -1.13
N THR A 124 4.36 3.10 0.06
CA THR A 124 3.40 2.81 1.14
C THR A 124 1.99 3.19 0.72
N ALA A 125 1.78 4.37 0.15
CA ALA A 125 0.47 4.81 -0.31
C ALA A 125 -0.13 3.90 -1.40
N ILE A 126 0.69 3.46 -2.36
CA ILE A 126 0.28 2.50 -3.39
C ILE A 126 -0.16 1.18 -2.76
N LEU A 127 0.62 0.65 -1.81
CA LEU A 127 0.28 -0.61 -1.17
C LEU A 127 -0.99 -0.50 -0.31
N MET A 128 -1.19 0.63 0.39
CA MET A 128 -2.43 0.90 1.13
C MET A 128 -3.65 0.97 0.20
N ALA A 129 -3.55 1.64 -0.95
CA ALA A 129 -4.63 1.67 -1.93
C ALA A 129 -4.92 0.28 -2.53
N ALA A 130 -3.89 -0.54 -2.74
CA ALA A 130 -4.08 -1.93 -3.15
C ALA A 130 -4.82 -2.74 -2.08
N CYS A 131 -4.59 -2.49 -0.79
CA CYS A 131 -5.36 -3.10 0.28
C CYS A 131 -6.85 -2.71 0.21
N CYS A 132 -7.18 -1.44 -0.03
CA CYS A 132 -8.57 -1.01 -0.25
C CYS A 132 -9.20 -1.75 -1.45
N TYR A 133 -8.49 -1.82 -2.57
CA TYR A 133 -8.94 -2.56 -3.76
C TYR A 133 -9.22 -4.03 -3.48
N PHE A 134 -8.37 -4.68 -2.68
CA PHE A 134 -8.55 -6.07 -2.30
C PHE A 134 -9.73 -6.25 -1.35
N ASP A 135 -9.89 -5.37 -0.36
CA ASP A 135 -10.95 -5.48 0.66
C ASP A 135 -12.35 -5.59 0.06
N GLU A 136 -12.62 -4.85 -1.02
CA GLU A 136 -13.89 -4.88 -1.75
C GLU A 136 -14.10 -6.16 -2.58
N ARG A 137 -13.11 -7.04 -2.64
CA ARG A 137 -13.08 -8.26 -3.48
C ARG A 137 -12.82 -9.53 -2.67
N PHE A 138 -12.88 -9.46 -1.34
CA PHE A 138 -12.73 -10.60 -0.43
C PHE A 138 -14.04 -11.34 -0.14
#